data_AF-A0A0T6AYN9-F1
#
_entry.id   AF-A0A0T6AYN9-F1
#
_cell.length_a   1.000
_cell.length_b   1.000
_cell.length_c   1.000
_cell.angle_alpha   90.00
_cell.angle_beta   90.00
_cell.angle_gamma   90.00
#
_symmetry.space_group_name_H-M   'P 1'
#
loop_
_entity.id
_entity.type
_entity.pdbx_description
1 polymer ?
#
loop_
_entity_poly.entity_id
_entity_poly.type
_entity_poly.pdbx_seq_one_letter_code
_entity_poly.pdbx_strand_id
1 'polypeptide(L)'
;MVFCTKLNYAKIKKLPRKYLQAGFIDSLRLLVKGGSGGNGLPKFGGIGGQGGDVQLVAKENSTLENIRSLYRNKRVVAKHGRDSTHNFILGVPGESVKVEVPIGITVFTDDGQKIGELNKEGEELTVAKGGTGGHPKNGFLGSEGQNYSIK
;
A
#
# COMPACT_ATOMS: atom_id res chain seq x y z
N MET A 1 5.76 9.25 75.07
CA MET A 1 4.89 8.33 74.31
C MET A 1 4.35 9.10 73.11
N VAL A 2 4.95 8.95 71.93
CA VAL A 2 4.60 9.74 70.72
C VAL A 2 3.90 8.80 69.74
N PHE A 3 2.62 9.04 69.50
CA PHE A 3 1.81 8.25 68.57
C PHE A 3 2.26 8.53 67.13
N CYS A 4 2.90 7.54 66.53
CA CYS A 4 3.30 7.53 65.14
C CYS A 4 2.07 7.23 64.27
N THR A 5 1.38 8.26 63.79
CA THR A 5 0.28 8.08 62.84
C THR A 5 0.86 7.69 61.49
N LYS A 6 0.87 6.38 61.21
CA LYS A 6 1.08 5.83 59.86
C LYS A 6 -0.06 6.29 58.97
N LEU A 7 0.11 7.44 58.32
CA LEU A 7 -0.68 7.85 57.17
C LEU A 7 -0.53 6.77 56.10
N ASN A 8 -1.60 5.99 55.92
CA ASN A 8 -1.78 5.07 54.81
C ASN A 8 -1.70 5.88 53.50
N TYR A 9 -0.49 5.99 52.96
CA TYR A 9 -0.31 6.26 51.54
C TYR A 9 -0.88 5.06 50.79
N ALA A 10 -2.18 5.12 50.53
CA ALA A 10 -2.83 4.27 49.55
C ALA A 10 -1.97 4.31 48.31
N LYS A 11 -1.37 3.16 47.95
CA LYS A 11 -0.56 3.00 46.75
C LYS A 11 -1.37 3.54 45.59
N ILE A 12 -1.05 4.75 45.16
CA ILE A 12 -1.50 5.32 43.90
C ILE A 12 -1.04 4.29 42.86
N LYS A 13 -2.00 3.49 42.34
CA LYS A 13 -1.74 2.59 41.23
C LYS A 13 -1.27 3.49 40.09
N LYS A 14 0.05 3.57 39.87
CA LYS A 14 0.62 4.36 38.79
C LYS A 14 -0.10 3.95 37.51
N LEU A 15 -0.63 4.93 36.77
CA LEU A 15 -1.14 4.70 35.43
C LEU A 15 -0.05 3.95 34.65
N PRO A 16 -0.39 2.87 33.92
CA PRO A 16 0.60 2.14 33.14
C PRO A 16 1.29 3.15 32.23
N ARG A 17 2.62 3.18 32.30
CA ARG A 17 3.42 4.12 31.52
C ARG A 17 3.09 3.91 30.04
N LYS A 18 3.00 4.99 29.24
CA LYS A 18 2.56 4.98 27.82
C LYS A 18 3.20 3.90 26.93
N TYR A 19 4.39 3.42 27.28
CA TYR A 19 5.15 2.39 26.54
C TYR A 19 4.81 0.93 26.95
N LEU A 20 4.01 0.72 28.00
CA LEU A 20 3.50 -0.60 28.41
C LEU A 20 2.15 -0.93 27.75
N GLN A 21 1.57 -0.01 26.98
CA GLN A 21 0.50 -0.34 26.07
C GLN A 21 1.12 -1.02 24.85
N ALA A 22 0.91 -2.34 24.72
CA ALA A 22 1.11 -3.01 23.44
C ALA A 22 0.28 -2.23 22.41
N GLY A 23 0.98 -1.61 21.46
CA GLY A 23 0.45 -0.51 20.66
C GLY A 23 -0.45 -1.03 19.55
N PHE A 24 -1.66 -1.44 19.90
CA PHE A 24 -2.69 -1.81 18.94
C PHE A 24 -2.84 -0.72 17.87
N ILE A 25 -2.53 -1.08 16.63
CA ILE A 25 -2.65 -0.20 15.48
C ILE A 25 -4.01 -0.46 14.86
N ASP A 26 -4.87 0.55 14.93
CA ASP A 26 -6.23 0.49 14.37
C ASP A 26 -6.31 1.04 12.93
N SER A 27 -5.39 1.94 12.55
CA SER A 27 -5.34 2.51 11.20
C SER A 27 -3.91 2.71 10.72
N LEU A 28 -3.69 2.53 9.41
CA LEU A 28 -2.40 2.64 8.77
C LEU A 28 -2.50 3.41 7.46
N ARG A 29 -1.92 4.62 7.43
CA ARG A 29 -1.80 5.38 6.19
C ARG A 29 -0.64 4.87 5.35
N LEU A 30 -0.89 4.55 4.09
CA LEU A 30 0.09 4.09 3.10
C LEU A 30 0.02 4.98 1.85
N LEU A 31 1.18 5.34 1.30
CA LEU A 31 1.27 5.96 -0.01
C LEU A 31 1.37 4.85 -1.05
N VAL A 32 0.38 4.78 -1.93
CA VAL A 32 0.30 3.77 -2.99
C VAL A 32 0.59 4.42 -4.34
N LYS A 33 1.46 3.79 -5.11
CA LYS A 33 1.79 4.21 -6.47
C LYS A 33 1.75 3.02 -7.42
N GLY A 34 0.88 3.08 -8.42
CA GLY A 34 0.89 2.19 -9.57
C GLY A 34 2.16 2.42 -10.41
N GLY A 35 2.66 1.36 -11.05
CA GLY A 35 3.79 1.48 -11.95
C GLY A 35 3.45 2.36 -13.14
N SER A 36 4.39 3.15 -13.65
CA SER A 36 4.18 3.84 -14.93
C SER A 36 4.20 2.84 -16.09
N GLY A 37 3.44 3.12 -17.14
CA GLY A 37 3.56 2.41 -18.40
C GLY A 37 4.84 2.77 -19.11
N GLY A 38 5.45 1.79 -19.76
CA GLY A 38 6.63 2.00 -20.61
C GLY A 38 6.24 2.71 -21.91
N ASN A 39 7.19 3.39 -22.51
CA ASN A 39 7.05 4.01 -23.82
C ASN A 39 7.17 2.98 -24.94
N GLY A 40 6.40 3.20 -25.99
CA GLY A 40 6.52 2.47 -27.24
C GLY A 40 7.63 3.03 -28.13
N LEU A 41 7.95 2.29 -29.20
CA LEU A 41 8.98 2.68 -30.16
C LEU A 41 8.33 2.96 -31.53
N PRO A 42 8.08 4.24 -31.90
CA PRO A 42 7.35 4.60 -33.11
C PRO A 42 7.94 4.01 -34.40
N LYS A 43 9.27 4.01 -34.49
CA LYS A 43 10.01 3.59 -35.69
C LYS A 43 9.74 2.13 -36.10
N PHE A 44 9.44 1.27 -35.13
CA PHE A 44 9.21 -0.17 -35.35
C PHE A 44 7.82 -0.62 -34.88
N GLY A 45 6.94 0.33 -34.55
CA GLY A 45 5.62 0.00 -34.01
C GLY A 45 5.65 -0.67 -32.62
N GLY A 46 6.71 -0.45 -31.85
CA GLY A 46 6.87 -1.06 -30.53
C GLY A 46 5.80 -0.60 -29.54
N ILE A 47 5.21 -1.53 -28.80
CA ILE A 47 4.23 -1.26 -27.75
C ILE A 47 4.91 -1.32 -26.38
N GLY A 48 4.84 -0.24 -25.62
CA GLY A 48 5.40 -0.19 -24.27
C GLY A 48 4.64 -1.09 -23.30
N GLY A 49 5.34 -1.61 -22.29
CA GLY A 49 4.75 -2.49 -21.28
C GLY A 49 3.77 -1.75 -20.37
N GLN A 50 2.73 -2.43 -19.92
CA GLN A 50 1.81 -1.87 -18.92
C GLN A 50 2.51 -1.75 -17.55
N GLY A 51 2.20 -0.70 -16.79
CA GLY A 51 2.66 -0.58 -15.41
C GLY A 51 1.95 -1.56 -14.49
N GLY A 52 2.64 -2.05 -13.46
CA GLY A 52 2.06 -2.95 -12.48
C GLY A 52 1.01 -2.25 -11.60
N ASP A 53 0.04 -3.02 -11.14
CA ASP A 53 -1.01 -2.56 -10.23
C ASP A 53 -0.59 -2.75 -8.77
N VAL A 54 -1.19 -1.99 -7.86
CA VAL A 54 -1.12 -2.26 -6.41
C VAL A 54 -2.44 -2.85 -5.96
N GLN A 55 -2.37 -4.07 -5.43
CA GLN A 55 -3.51 -4.84 -4.96
C GLN A 55 -3.36 -5.15 -3.48
N LEU A 56 -4.45 -5.08 -2.75
CA LEU A 56 -4.56 -5.55 -1.38
C LEU A 56 -5.22 -6.92 -1.39
N VAL A 57 -4.69 -7.87 -0.62
CA VAL A 57 -5.20 -9.24 -0.53
C VAL A 57 -5.52 -9.56 0.92
N ALA A 58 -6.77 -9.91 1.19
CA ALA A 58 -7.24 -10.24 2.53
C ALA A 58 -6.69 -11.59 3.00
N LYS A 59 -6.08 -11.64 4.18
CA LYS A 59 -5.47 -12.85 4.75
C LYS A 59 -5.60 -12.88 6.27
N GLU A 60 -6.07 -14.01 6.83
CA GLU A 60 -6.36 -14.14 8.26
C GLU A 60 -5.13 -13.93 9.16
N ASN A 61 -3.96 -14.41 8.74
CA ASN A 61 -2.74 -14.37 9.54
C ASN A 61 -1.97 -13.04 9.45
N SER A 62 -2.52 -12.01 8.81
CA SER A 62 -1.85 -10.74 8.60
C SER A 62 -2.37 -9.67 9.56
N THR A 63 -1.47 -8.86 10.13
CA THR A 63 -1.80 -7.75 11.03
C THR A 63 -1.28 -6.43 10.47
N LEU A 64 -1.87 -5.30 10.88
CA LEU A 64 -1.41 -3.97 10.47
C LEU A 64 0.02 -3.65 10.94
N GLU A 65 0.46 -4.27 12.04
CA GLU A 65 1.85 -4.19 12.51
C GLU A 65 2.84 -4.85 11.56
N ASN A 66 2.46 -5.99 10.95
CA ASN A 66 3.27 -6.67 9.95
C ASN A 66 3.48 -5.77 8.73
N ILE A 67 2.40 -5.14 8.25
CA ILE A 67 2.45 -4.22 7.10
C ILE A 67 3.34 -3.01 7.41
N ARG A 68 3.19 -2.43 8.61
CA ARG A 68 4.03 -1.31 9.06
C ARG A 68 5.52 -1.69 9.11
N SER A 69 5.81 -2.93 9.49
CA SER A 69 7.18 -3.45 9.57
C SER A 69 7.77 -3.73 8.19
N LEU A 70 6.99 -4.32 7.28
CA LEU A 70 7.37 -4.56 5.89
C LEU A 70 7.61 -3.25 5.13
N TYR A 71 6.71 -2.28 5.30
CA TYR A 71 6.77 -0.98 4.64
C TYR A 71 7.20 0.10 5.63
N ARG A 72 8.49 0.07 6.03
CA ARG A 72 9.05 1.07 6.97
C ARG A 72 8.86 2.51 6.50
N ASN A 73 8.91 2.73 5.18
CA ASN A 73 8.69 4.03 4.55
C ASN A 73 7.21 4.33 4.25
N LYS A 74 6.30 3.39 4.54
CA LYS A 74 4.85 3.46 4.23
C LYS A 74 4.55 3.73 2.75
N ARG A 75 5.43 3.26 1.86
CA ARG A 75 5.30 3.43 0.40
C ARG A 75 5.19 2.07 -0.24
N VAL A 76 4.12 1.86 -1.00
CA VAL A 76 3.89 0.68 -1.82
C VAL A 76 3.92 1.13 -3.27
N VAL A 77 4.93 0.70 -4.01
CA VAL A 77 5.15 1.12 -5.40
C VAL A 77 5.22 -0.12 -6.27
N ALA A 78 4.33 -0.23 -7.25
CA ALA A 78 4.36 -1.30 -8.23
C ALA A 78 5.47 -1.07 -9.28
N LYS A 79 5.92 -2.15 -9.93
CA LYS A 79 6.99 -2.04 -10.92
C LYS A 79 6.48 -1.35 -12.19
N HIS A 80 7.37 -0.57 -12.82
CA HIS A 80 7.09 0.13 -14.06
C HIS A 80 7.13 -0.87 -15.22
N GLY A 81 6.30 -0.63 -16.25
CA GLY A 81 6.39 -1.35 -17.51
C GLY A 81 7.68 -0.99 -18.23
N ARG A 82 8.27 -1.95 -18.95
CA ARG A 82 9.48 -1.69 -19.74
C ARG A 82 9.14 -0.99 -21.06
N ASP A 83 10.03 -0.10 -21.46
CA ASP A 83 9.97 0.52 -22.78
C ASP A 83 10.24 -0.50 -23.88
N SER A 84 9.64 -0.28 -25.05
CA SER A 84 9.97 -1.01 -26.26
C SER A 84 11.37 -0.65 -26.74
N THR A 85 12.12 -1.65 -27.18
CA THR A 85 13.45 -1.46 -27.77
C THR A 85 13.47 -2.08 -29.16
N HIS A 86 14.53 -1.81 -29.93
CA HIS A 86 14.72 -2.39 -31.26
C HIS A 86 14.62 -3.92 -31.26
N ASN A 87 15.14 -4.56 -30.21
CA ASN A 87 15.16 -6.03 -30.10
C ASN A 87 13.91 -6.58 -29.43
N PHE A 88 13.21 -5.77 -28.64
CA PHE A 88 11.97 -6.15 -27.94
C PHE A 88 10.87 -5.13 -28.26
N ILE A 89 10.15 -5.40 -29.35
CA ILE A 89 9.06 -4.55 -29.85
C ILE A 89 7.91 -4.50 -28.83
N LEU A 90 7.66 -5.61 -28.12
CA LEU A 90 6.71 -5.67 -27.02
C LEU A 90 7.44 -5.43 -25.69
N GLY A 91 7.09 -4.33 -25.02
CA GLY A 91 7.57 -4.00 -23.68
C GLY A 91 6.99 -4.97 -22.65
N VAL A 92 7.85 -5.42 -21.73
CA VAL A 92 7.45 -6.34 -20.66
C VAL A 92 6.57 -5.59 -19.65
N PRO A 93 5.40 -6.14 -19.26
CA PRO A 93 4.57 -5.52 -18.24
C PRO A 93 5.29 -5.51 -16.89
N GLY A 94 5.06 -4.45 -16.11
CA GLY A 94 5.55 -4.33 -14.74
C GLY A 94 4.84 -5.32 -13.82
N GLU A 95 5.59 -5.88 -12.88
CA GLU A 95 5.02 -6.74 -11.84
C GLU A 95 4.12 -5.95 -10.89
N SER A 96 2.90 -6.44 -10.71
CA SER A 96 1.96 -5.94 -9.71
C SER A 96 2.41 -6.31 -8.30
N VAL A 97 2.14 -5.42 -7.36
CA VAL A 97 2.46 -5.61 -5.94
C VAL A 97 1.20 -5.99 -5.19
N LYS A 98 1.24 -7.16 -4.54
CA LYS A 98 0.20 -7.65 -3.65
C LYS A 98 0.61 -7.37 -2.20
N VAL A 99 -0.23 -6.66 -1.47
CA VAL A 99 -0.04 -6.37 -0.04
C VAL A 99 -1.04 -7.18 0.75
N GLU A 100 -0.54 -8.05 1.63
CA GLU A 100 -1.39 -8.84 2.51
C GLU A 100 -1.95 -7.95 3.63
N VAL A 101 -3.27 -8.00 3.81
CA VAL A 101 -4.01 -7.18 4.78
C VAL A 101 -4.98 -8.04 5.60
N PRO A 102 -5.24 -7.68 6.87
CA PRO A 102 -6.21 -8.41 7.69
C PRO A 102 -7.60 -8.38 7.05
N ILE A 103 -8.41 -9.37 7.38
CA ILE A 103 -9.82 -9.40 7.00
C ILE A 103 -10.59 -8.37 7.84
N GLY A 104 -11.62 -7.78 7.23
CA GLY A 104 -12.48 -6.77 7.86
C GLY A 104 -11.94 -5.36 7.77
N ILE A 105 -10.99 -5.09 6.87
CA ILE A 105 -10.49 -3.73 6.67
C ILE A 105 -11.34 -2.96 5.66
N THR A 106 -11.46 -1.66 5.92
CA THR A 106 -12.02 -0.69 4.98
C THR A 106 -10.90 0.20 4.49
N VAL A 107 -10.87 0.45 3.18
CA VAL A 107 -9.84 1.29 2.56
C VAL A 107 -10.44 2.59 2.12
N PHE A 108 -9.89 3.69 2.62
CA PHE A 108 -10.29 5.03 2.26
C PHE A 108 -9.16 5.77 1.54
N THR A 109 -9.52 6.59 0.57
CA THR A 109 -8.63 7.63 0.05
C THR A 109 -8.50 8.75 1.08
N ASP A 110 -7.40 9.50 1.05
CA ASP A 110 -7.23 10.72 1.87
C ASP A 110 -8.42 11.70 1.73
N ASP A 111 -9.09 11.72 0.58
CA ASP A 111 -10.27 12.55 0.30
C ASP A 111 -11.55 12.06 1.00
N GLY A 112 -11.48 10.97 1.78
CA GLY A 112 -12.63 10.36 2.46
C GLY A 112 -13.51 9.49 1.56
N GLN A 113 -13.13 9.28 0.30
CA GLN A 113 -13.81 8.35 -0.58
C GLN A 113 -13.48 6.91 -0.20
N LYS A 114 -14.52 6.08 -0.04
CA LYS A 114 -14.37 4.65 0.21
C LYS A 114 -14.05 3.94 -1.10
N ILE A 115 -12.88 3.30 -1.16
CA ILE A 115 -12.46 2.52 -2.33
C ILE A 115 -13.12 1.14 -2.30
N GLY A 116 -13.14 0.51 -1.12
CA GLY A 116 -13.69 -0.82 -0.93
C GLY A 116 -13.47 -1.36 0.48
N GLU A 117 -14.01 -2.54 0.72
CA GLU A 117 -13.84 -3.33 1.95
C GLU A 117 -13.39 -4.73 1.57
N LEU A 118 -12.63 -5.35 2.45
CA LEU A 118 -12.11 -6.70 2.29
C LEU A 118 -12.63 -7.55 3.44
N ASN A 119 -13.71 -8.30 3.19
CA ASN A 119 -14.46 -9.00 4.24
C ASN A 119 -14.26 -10.52 4.22
N LYS A 120 -13.72 -11.07 3.12
CA LYS A 120 -13.47 -12.51 2.97
C LYS A 120 -12.00 -12.80 2.76
N GLU A 121 -11.55 -13.97 3.20
CA GLU A 121 -10.18 -14.42 2.93
C GLU A 121 -9.95 -14.58 1.42
N GLY A 122 -8.78 -14.13 0.94
CA GLY A 122 -8.40 -14.18 -0.47
C GLY A 122 -9.07 -13.13 -1.35
N GLU A 123 -9.92 -12.26 -0.79
CA GLU A 123 -10.51 -11.15 -1.53
C GLU A 123 -9.40 -10.16 -1.96
N GLU A 124 -9.43 -9.75 -3.23
CA GLU A 124 -8.44 -8.85 -3.82
C GLU A 124 -9.08 -7.51 -4.17
N LEU A 125 -8.48 -6.41 -3.69
CA LEU A 125 -8.91 -5.05 -4.01
C LEU A 125 -7.76 -4.30 -4.70
N THR A 126 -7.99 -3.86 -5.94
CA THR A 126 -7.02 -3.01 -6.64
C THR A 126 -7.15 -1.59 -6.12
N VAL A 127 -6.11 -1.11 -5.44
CA VAL A 127 -6.07 0.25 -4.89
C VAL A 127 -5.49 1.21 -5.93
N ALA A 128 -4.27 0.99 -6.41
CA ALA A 128 -3.67 1.88 -7.42
C ALA A 128 -3.52 1.15 -8.75
N LYS A 129 -4.15 1.68 -9.80
CA LYS A 129 -3.97 1.19 -11.17
C LYS A 129 -2.62 1.65 -11.72
N GLY A 130 -1.94 0.74 -12.40
CA GLY A 130 -0.77 1.00 -13.21
C GLY A 130 -1.10 1.79 -14.47
N GLY A 131 -0.09 2.45 -15.00
CA GLY A 131 -0.18 3.21 -16.23
C GLY A 131 -0.33 2.32 -17.45
N THR A 132 -1.05 2.81 -18.45
CA THR A 132 -1.13 2.19 -19.78
C THR A 132 0.21 2.32 -20.51
N GLY A 133 0.61 1.26 -21.21
CA GLY A 133 1.80 1.29 -22.04
C GLY A 133 1.64 2.17 -23.28
N GLY A 134 2.76 2.56 -23.88
CA GLY A 134 2.76 3.32 -25.13
C GLY A 134 2.21 2.48 -26.28
N HIS A 135 1.17 2.98 -26.94
CA HIS A 135 0.52 2.32 -28.08
C HIS A 135 0.42 3.30 -29.26
N PRO A 136 0.22 2.83 -30.50
CA PRO A 136 0.04 3.72 -31.65
C PRO A 136 -1.08 4.76 -31.45
N LYS A 137 -2.15 4.39 -30.73
CA LYS A 137 -3.26 5.29 -30.39
C LYS A 137 -2.87 6.44 -29.44
N ASN A 138 -1.91 6.19 -28.55
CA ASN A 138 -1.43 7.15 -27.55
C ASN A 138 -0.15 7.87 -28.01
N GLY A 139 0.22 7.76 -29.30
CA GLY A 139 1.46 8.33 -29.82
C GLY A 139 2.72 7.67 -29.26
N PHE A 140 2.64 6.39 -28.87
CA PHE A 140 3.72 5.62 -28.25
C PHE A 140 4.20 6.13 -26.88
N LEU A 141 3.47 7.03 -26.23
CA LEU A 141 3.78 7.49 -24.88
C LEU A 141 3.05 6.64 -23.83
N GLY A 142 3.79 6.16 -22.84
CA GLY A 142 3.23 5.51 -21.67
C GLY A 142 2.57 6.53 -20.74
N SER A 143 1.51 6.14 -20.04
CA SER A 143 0.90 6.97 -19.00
C SER A 143 1.52 6.66 -17.64
N GLU A 144 1.53 7.63 -16.73
CA GLU A 144 1.89 7.36 -15.34
C GLU A 144 0.79 6.56 -14.64
N GLY A 145 1.19 5.75 -13.65
CA GLY A 145 0.26 5.07 -12.76
C GLY A 145 -0.36 6.00 -11.73
N GLN A 146 -1.46 5.58 -11.12
CA GLN A 146 -2.11 6.34 -10.06
C GLN A 146 -1.19 6.49 -8.85
N ASN A 147 -1.15 7.68 -8.25
CA ASN A 147 -0.32 7.96 -7.08
C ASN A 147 -1.13 8.77 -6.06
N TYR A 148 -1.48 8.15 -4.95
CA TYR A 148 -2.24 8.78 -3.87
C TYR A 148 -2.04 8.02 -2.56
N SER A 149 -2.50 8.58 -1.44
CA SER A 149 -2.42 7.86 -0.16
C SER A 149 -3.77 7.29 0.23
N ILE A 150 -3.71 6.12 0.85
CA ILE A 150 -4.84 5.39 1.42
C ILE A 150 -4.69 5.29 2.94
N LYS A 151 -5.81 5.14 3.63
CA LYS A 151 -5.88 4.95 5.08
C LYS A 151 -6.80 3.78 5.44
#